data_AF-A0A6J4VSB5-F1
#
_entry.id   AF-A0A6J4VSB5-F1
#
_cell.length_a   1.000
_cell.length_b   1.000
_cell.length_c   1.000
_cell.angle_alpha   90.00
_cell.angle_beta   90.00
_cell.angle_gamma   90.00
#
_symmetry.space_group_name_H-M   'P 1'
#
loop_
_entity.id
_entity.type
_entity.pdbx_description
1 polymer ?
#
loop_
_entity_poly.entity_id
_entity_poly.type
_entity_poly.pdbx_seq_one_letter_code
_entity_poly.pdbx_strand_id
1 'polypeptide(L)'
;MSPKVNPLSRRPGQKRLVIAVRGAAGTGKSHFAASLADADVGRLCFFDVERKSRLLPGATGPSPKYDAVEIHHPDELPDFIDWALDGEGKAQGYGAYALDSWSLYFARKHRETLKAVRERTGDPAAQPTADQLQDDQVLYQEVLRRLCMDSGACVVITDHIAAKG
;
A
#
# COMPACT_ATOMS: atom_id res chain seq x y z
N MET A 1 -26.43 14.15 -24.83
CA MET A 1 -25.31 13.56 -25.59
C MET A 1 -24.03 13.84 -24.83
N SER A 2 -23.30 12.82 -24.38
CA SER A 2 -21.98 13.03 -23.76
C SER A 2 -21.02 13.61 -24.80
N PRO A 3 -20.23 14.65 -24.46
CA PRO A 3 -19.29 15.25 -25.40
C PRO A 3 -18.29 14.20 -25.90
N LYS A 4 -17.99 14.22 -27.20
CA LYS A 4 -16.95 13.35 -27.79
C LYS A 4 -15.60 13.75 -27.19
N VAL A 5 -15.01 12.86 -26.39
CA VAL A 5 -13.68 13.06 -25.83
C VAL A 5 -12.63 12.76 -26.91
N ASN A 6 -11.68 13.67 -27.13
CA ASN A 6 -10.51 13.42 -27.98
C ASN A 6 -9.56 12.43 -27.26
N PRO A 7 -9.32 11.21 -27.77
CA PRO A 7 -8.45 10.24 -27.10
C PRO A 7 -7.03 10.75 -26.81
N LEU A 8 -6.52 11.69 -27.62
CA LEU A 8 -5.18 12.28 -27.42
C LEU A 8 -5.10 13.17 -26.18
N SER A 9 -6.23 13.67 -25.66
CA SER A 9 -6.28 14.38 -24.37
C SER A 9 -5.94 13.49 -23.17
N ARG A 10 -5.85 12.17 -23.38
CA ARG A 10 -5.53 11.17 -22.35
C ARG A 10 -4.16 10.51 -22.56
N ARG A 11 -3.27 11.12 -23.36
CA ARG A 11 -1.89 10.60 -23.49
C ARG A 11 -1.25 10.49 -22.11
N PRO A 12 -0.51 9.40 -21.81
CA PRO A 12 0.17 9.26 -20.54
C PRO A 12 1.09 10.46 -20.27
N GLY A 13 0.91 11.11 -19.12
CA GLY A 13 1.88 12.09 -18.63
C GLY A 13 3.13 11.39 -18.09
N GLN A 14 4.24 12.13 -17.94
CA GLN A 14 5.49 11.60 -17.39
C GLN A 14 5.46 11.27 -15.88
N LYS A 15 4.28 11.32 -15.23
CA LYS A 15 4.13 11.36 -13.77
C LYS A 15 3.60 10.06 -13.14
N ARG A 16 3.60 8.94 -13.88
CA ARG A 16 3.08 7.65 -13.40
C ARG A 16 4.13 6.57 -13.50
N LEU A 17 4.59 6.11 -12.35
CA LEU A 17 5.58 5.06 -12.20
C LEU A 17 5.12 4.13 -11.09
N VAL A 18 4.92 2.84 -11.40
CA VAL A 18 4.61 1.82 -10.40
C VAL A 18 5.78 0.85 -10.33
N ILE A 19 6.39 0.73 -9.16
CA ILE A 19 7.54 -0.15 -8.93
C ILE A 19 7.25 -1.06 -7.73
N ALA A 20 7.47 -2.36 -7.91
CA ALA A 20 7.58 -3.30 -6.81
C ALA A 20 9.07 -3.55 -6.51
N VAL A 21 9.48 -3.31 -5.27
CA VAL A 21 10.86 -3.51 -4.81
C VAL A 21 10.91 -4.67 -3.85
N ARG A 22 11.53 -5.77 -4.29
CA ARG A 22 11.60 -7.01 -3.53
C ARG A 22 13.03 -7.33 -3.10
N GLY A 23 13.20 -7.74 -1.85
CA GLY A 23 14.53 -8.02 -1.29
C GLY A 23 14.48 -8.53 0.15
N ALA A 24 15.62 -9.04 0.65
CA ALA A 24 15.75 -9.48 2.02
C ALA A 24 15.62 -8.32 3.04
N ALA A 25 15.54 -8.64 4.33
CA ALA A 25 15.61 -7.63 5.38
C ALA A 25 16.93 -6.85 5.31
N GLY A 26 16.87 -5.53 5.53
CA GLY A 26 18.06 -4.67 5.53
C GLY A 26 18.59 -4.24 4.15
N THR A 27 18.00 -4.67 3.03
CA THR A 27 18.48 -4.30 1.68
C THR A 27 18.10 -2.89 1.22
N GLY A 28 17.61 -2.03 2.12
CA GLY A 28 17.29 -0.63 1.81
C GLY A 28 15.95 -0.37 1.10
N LYS A 29 15.02 -1.33 1.07
CA LYS A 29 13.72 -1.17 0.37
C LYS A 29 12.93 0.05 0.85
N SER A 30 12.79 0.22 2.15
CA SER A 30 12.07 1.35 2.77
C SER A 30 12.78 2.68 2.52
N HIS A 31 14.12 2.68 2.47
CA HIS A 31 14.89 3.87 2.08
C HIS A 31 14.68 4.24 0.61
N PHE A 32 14.60 3.26 -0.28
CA PHE A 32 14.25 3.49 -1.69
C PHE A 32 12.81 4.00 -1.83
N ALA A 33 11.86 3.44 -1.08
CA ALA A 33 10.49 3.94 -1.09
C ALA A 33 10.39 5.39 -0.58
N ALA A 34 11.11 5.73 0.50
CA ALA A 34 11.12 7.08 1.05
C ALA A 34 11.81 8.12 0.15
N SER A 35 12.68 7.71 -0.78
CA SER A 35 13.32 8.64 -1.72
C SER A 35 12.33 9.23 -2.73
N LEU A 36 11.11 8.67 -2.86
CA LEU A 36 10.04 9.30 -3.65
C LEU A 36 9.65 10.68 -3.13
N ALA A 37 9.92 10.99 -1.85
CA ALA A 37 9.73 12.32 -1.30
C ALA A 37 10.62 13.39 -1.97
N ASP A 38 11.67 12.99 -2.68
CA ASP A 38 12.59 13.87 -3.42
C ASP A 38 12.30 13.91 -4.93
N ALA A 39 11.28 13.21 -5.42
CA ALA A 39 11.04 13.03 -6.85
C ALA A 39 10.30 14.22 -7.53
N ASP A 40 9.95 15.26 -6.78
CA ASP A 40 9.23 16.46 -7.26
C ASP A 40 7.92 16.15 -8.02
N VAL A 41 7.21 15.11 -7.59
CA VAL A 41 5.91 14.70 -8.16
C VAL A 41 4.71 15.10 -7.30
N GLY A 42 4.97 15.60 -6.09
CA GLY A 42 4.00 15.90 -5.03
C GLY A 42 4.46 15.32 -3.70
N ARG A 43 3.67 15.49 -2.64
CA ARG A 43 4.02 14.94 -1.32
C ARG A 43 3.94 13.40 -1.35
N LEU A 44 4.77 12.74 -0.55
CA LEU A 44 4.73 11.28 -0.39
C LEU A 44 3.80 10.91 0.79
N CYS A 45 2.85 10.01 0.54
CA CYS A 45 2.11 9.29 1.57
C CYS A 45 2.69 7.88 1.69
N PHE A 46 3.24 7.55 2.86
CA PHE A 46 3.94 6.30 3.13
C PHE A 46 3.10 5.44 4.09
N PHE A 47 2.41 4.43 3.56
CA PHE A 47 1.64 3.47 4.35
C PHE A 47 2.59 2.43 4.97
N ASP A 48 2.83 2.56 6.27
CA ASP A 48 3.81 1.81 7.03
C ASP A 48 3.14 0.66 7.82
N VAL A 49 2.97 -0.46 7.14
CA VAL A 49 2.49 -1.72 7.72
C VAL A 49 3.53 -2.34 8.66
N GLU A 50 4.82 -2.11 8.42
CA GLU A 50 5.89 -2.59 9.28
C GLU A 50 6.01 -1.83 10.60
N ARG A 51 5.48 -0.59 10.64
CA ARG A 51 5.63 0.35 11.75
C ARG A 51 7.11 0.56 12.06
N LYS A 52 7.88 0.88 11.04
CA LYS A 52 9.34 1.13 11.11
C LYS A 52 9.77 2.40 10.39
N SER A 53 8.85 3.11 9.75
CA SER A 53 9.10 4.38 9.08
C SER A 53 9.70 5.43 10.01
N ARG A 54 9.42 5.39 11.32
CA ARG A 54 10.08 6.24 12.33
C ARG A 54 11.63 6.16 12.33
N LEU A 55 12.20 5.10 11.76
CA LEU A 55 13.64 4.90 11.62
C LEU A 55 14.21 5.54 10.34
N LEU A 56 13.34 5.96 9.42
CA LEU A 56 13.71 6.59 8.16
C LEU A 56 13.92 8.10 8.36
N PRO A 57 14.96 8.68 7.75
CA PRO A 57 15.15 10.13 7.75
C PRO A 57 13.93 10.86 7.19
N GLY A 58 13.51 11.92 7.87
CA GLY A 58 12.41 12.78 7.42
C GLY A 58 10.99 12.26 7.68
N ALA A 59 10.83 11.07 8.26
CA ALA A 59 9.51 10.52 8.63
C ALA A 59 8.89 11.17 9.87
N THR A 60 9.69 11.83 10.71
CA THR A 60 9.28 12.33 12.04
C THR A 60 9.63 13.80 12.22
N GLY A 61 9.05 14.41 13.26
CA GLY A 61 9.22 15.83 13.60
C GLY A 61 7.95 16.65 13.41
N PRO A 62 7.97 17.95 13.76
CA PRO A 62 6.78 18.82 13.69
C PRO A 62 6.35 19.14 12.26
N SER A 63 7.23 18.97 11.29
CA SER A 63 6.96 19.14 9.86
C SER A 63 7.75 18.07 9.10
N PRO A 64 7.27 16.82 9.05
CA PRO A 64 7.99 15.73 8.41
C PRO A 64 8.07 15.98 6.89
N LYS A 65 9.10 15.41 6.27
CA LYS A 65 9.37 15.54 4.83
C LYS A 65 8.26 14.88 4.00
N TYR A 66 7.68 13.81 4.52
CA TYR A 66 6.58 13.05 3.95
C TYR A 66 5.69 12.54 5.07
N ASP A 67 4.48 12.09 4.74
CA ASP A 67 3.53 11.61 5.74
C ASP A 67 3.65 10.10 5.86
N ALA A 68 4.26 9.64 6.95
CA ALA A 68 4.35 8.24 7.30
C ALA A 68 3.16 7.84 8.19
N VAL A 69 2.26 7.03 7.65
CA VAL A 69 1.03 6.59 8.31
C VAL A 69 1.22 5.14 8.77
N GLU A 70 1.32 4.94 10.09
CA GLU A 70 1.43 3.61 10.68
C GLU A 70 0.11 2.84 10.56
N ILE A 71 0.18 1.61 10.04
CA ILE A 71 -0.98 0.70 9.97
C ILE A 71 -0.92 -0.25 11.17
N HIS A 72 -1.82 -0.06 12.12
CA HIS A 72 -1.93 -0.86 13.34
C HIS A 72 -2.74 -2.13 13.07
N HIS A 73 -3.86 -1.99 12.38
CA HIS A 73 -4.76 -3.06 11.99
C HIS A 73 -4.82 -3.12 10.46
N PRO A 74 -4.72 -4.31 9.85
CA PRO A 74 -4.67 -4.39 8.39
C PRO A 74 -5.95 -3.85 7.72
N ASP A 75 -7.11 -3.87 8.40
CA ASP A 75 -8.35 -3.28 7.90
C ASP A 75 -8.31 -1.74 7.78
N GLU A 76 -7.35 -1.07 8.43
CA GLU A 76 -7.16 0.38 8.28
C GLU A 76 -6.57 0.75 6.91
N LEU A 77 -5.84 -0.16 6.25
CA LEU A 77 -5.12 0.18 5.03
C LEU A 77 -6.07 0.61 3.89
N PRO A 78 -7.16 -0.12 3.57
CA PRO A 78 -8.16 0.35 2.60
C PRO A 78 -8.74 1.71 2.96
N ASP A 79 -9.15 1.92 4.22
CA ASP A 79 -9.76 3.16 4.68
C ASP A 79 -8.79 4.35 4.57
N PHE A 80 -7.51 4.13 4.87
CA PHE A 80 -6.48 5.18 4.77
C PHE A 80 -6.11 5.49 3.34
N ILE A 81 -6.16 4.49 2.44
CA ILE A 81 -6.05 4.73 0.99
C ILE A 81 -7.24 5.58 0.52
N ASP A 82 -8.45 5.26 0.96
CA ASP A 82 -9.65 6.02 0.60
C ASP A 82 -9.60 7.46 1.14
N TRP A 83 -9.16 7.64 2.39
CA TRP A 83 -8.88 8.96 2.95
C TRP A 83 -7.86 9.75 2.12
N ALA A 84 -6.78 9.11 1.65
CA ALA A 84 -5.72 9.78 0.91
C ALA A 84 -6.12 10.13 -0.54
N LEU A 85 -6.91 9.27 -1.20
CA LEU A 85 -7.29 9.43 -2.61
C LEU A 85 -8.57 10.25 -2.80
N ASP A 86 -9.57 10.00 -1.95
CA ASP A 86 -10.92 10.53 -2.11
C ASP A 86 -11.39 11.40 -0.94
N GLY A 87 -10.78 11.25 0.24
CA GLY A 87 -11.12 11.99 1.46
C GLY A 87 -10.30 13.26 1.73
N GLU A 88 -10.20 13.62 3.00
CA GLU A 88 -9.50 14.82 3.48
C GLU A 88 -8.00 14.81 3.16
N GLY A 89 -7.40 13.62 3.02
CA GLY A 89 -5.98 13.47 2.68
C GLY A 89 -5.59 14.08 1.34
N LYS A 90 -6.55 14.30 0.43
CA LYS A 90 -6.30 15.02 -0.84
C LYS A 90 -5.72 16.41 -0.64
N ALA A 91 -6.06 17.08 0.46
CA ALA A 91 -5.55 18.41 0.77
C ALA A 91 -4.03 18.44 0.97
N GLN A 92 -3.39 17.29 1.21
CA GLN A 92 -1.94 17.17 1.35
C GLN A 92 -1.19 17.24 0.02
N GLY A 93 -1.89 17.19 -1.12
CA GLY A 93 -1.25 17.29 -2.44
C GLY A 93 -0.33 16.10 -2.74
N TYR A 94 -0.75 14.89 -2.35
CA TYR A 94 0.00 13.68 -2.61
C TYR A 94 0.18 13.44 -4.12
N GLY A 95 1.43 13.25 -4.53
CA GLY A 95 1.80 12.86 -5.88
C GLY A 95 2.62 11.56 -5.92
N ALA A 96 2.89 10.99 -4.74
CA ALA A 96 3.60 9.75 -4.57
C ALA A 96 3.02 8.94 -3.41
N TYR A 97 3.00 7.62 -3.55
CA TYR A 97 2.58 6.67 -2.51
C TYR A 97 3.64 5.59 -2.31
N ALA A 98 3.80 5.17 -1.06
CA ALA A 98 4.57 3.98 -0.71
C ALA A 98 3.73 3.02 0.12
N LEU A 99 3.86 1.72 -0.12
CA LEU A 99 3.29 0.66 0.71
C LEU A 99 4.42 -0.24 1.24
N ASP A 100 4.66 -0.18 2.55
CA ASP A 100 5.77 -0.87 3.22
C ASP A 100 5.26 -1.72 4.41
N SER A 101 5.04 -3.02 4.29
CA SER A 101 5.31 -3.89 3.14
C SER A 101 4.11 -4.77 2.77
N TRP A 102 4.01 -5.07 1.47
CA TRP A 102 2.93 -5.88 0.90
C TRP A 102 2.86 -7.28 1.51
N SER A 103 3.98 -8.00 1.58
CA SER A 103 4.05 -9.31 2.26
C SER A 103 3.50 -9.29 3.69
N LEU A 104 3.79 -8.26 4.48
CA LEU A 104 3.32 -8.19 5.86
C LEU A 104 1.82 -7.90 5.95
N TYR A 105 1.30 -7.04 5.07
CA TYR A 105 -0.14 -6.80 4.95
C TYR A 105 -0.88 -8.09 4.63
N PHE A 106 -0.45 -8.78 3.57
CA PHE A 106 -1.00 -10.07 3.16
C PHE A 106 -0.96 -11.10 4.29
N ALA A 107 0.19 -11.26 4.95
CA ALA A 107 0.35 -12.23 6.03
C ALA A 107 -0.53 -11.91 7.25
N ARG A 108 -0.77 -10.63 7.56
CA ARG A 108 -1.67 -10.23 8.65
C ARG A 108 -3.13 -10.54 8.32
N LYS A 109 -3.61 -10.14 7.13
CA LYS A 109 -4.99 -10.45 6.68
C LYS A 109 -5.25 -11.95 6.62
N HIS A 110 -4.34 -12.71 6.00
CA HIS A 110 -4.48 -14.16 5.91
C HIS A 110 -4.52 -14.83 7.30
N ARG A 111 -3.75 -14.32 8.27
CA ARG A 111 -3.79 -14.81 9.66
C ARG A 111 -5.13 -14.54 10.33
N GLU A 112 -5.76 -13.39 10.09
CA GLU A 112 -7.10 -13.09 10.62
C GLU A 112 -8.13 -14.07 10.07
N THR A 113 -8.10 -14.34 8.77
CA THR A 113 -8.98 -15.33 8.12
C THR A 113 -8.77 -16.72 8.70
N LEU A 114 -7.52 -17.17 8.85
CA LEU A 114 -7.18 -18.44 9.50
C LEU A 114 -7.72 -18.53 10.93
N LYS A 115 -7.53 -17.46 11.71
CA LYS A 115 -8.00 -17.39 13.09
C LYS A 115 -9.52 -17.50 13.16
N ALA A 116 -10.23 -16.70 12.37
CA ALA A 116 -11.69 -16.68 12.33
C ALA A 116 -12.28 -18.04 11.93
N VAL A 117 -11.66 -18.74 10.97
CA VAL A 117 -12.07 -20.08 10.56
C VAL A 117 -11.92 -21.07 11.71
N ARG A 118 -10.75 -21.10 12.37
CA ARG A 118 -10.46 -22.04 13.47
C ARG A 118 -11.33 -21.79 14.69
N GLU A 119 -11.61 -20.52 15.01
CA GLU A 119 -12.52 -20.15 16.10
C GLU A 119 -13.96 -20.59 15.80
N ARG A 120 -14.42 -20.41 14.56
CA ARG A 120 -15.78 -20.80 14.15
C ARG A 120 -15.97 -22.32 14.13
N THR A 121 -14.96 -23.09 13.73
CA THR A 121 -15.06 -24.55 13.63
C THR A 121 -14.67 -25.28 14.91
N GLY A 122 -13.93 -24.63 15.82
CA GLY A 122 -13.31 -25.27 16.98
C GLY A 122 -12.14 -26.19 16.64
N ASP A 123 -11.73 -26.26 15.37
CA ASP A 123 -10.63 -27.10 14.90
C ASP A 123 -9.37 -26.24 14.65
N PRO A 124 -8.27 -26.44 15.40
CA PRO A 124 -7.03 -25.68 15.23
C PRO A 124 -6.31 -25.96 13.89
N ALA A 125 -6.64 -27.06 13.20
CA ALA A 125 -6.09 -27.41 11.90
C ALA A 125 -6.92 -26.86 10.72
N ALA A 126 -8.13 -26.33 10.99
CA ALA A 126 -9.02 -25.85 9.96
C ALA A 126 -8.36 -24.79 9.06
N GLN A 127 -8.66 -24.89 7.77
CA GLN A 127 -8.16 -24.02 6.72
C GLN A 127 -9.31 -23.23 6.09
N PRO A 128 -9.05 -22.01 5.58
CA PRO A 128 -10.05 -21.26 4.85
C PRO A 128 -10.52 -22.01 3.61
N THR A 129 -11.80 -21.87 3.30
CA THR A 129 -12.37 -22.40 2.06
C THR A 129 -11.88 -21.61 0.84
N ALA A 130 -12.07 -22.16 -0.36
CA ALA A 130 -11.73 -21.46 -1.60
C ALA A 130 -12.44 -20.11 -1.72
N ASP A 131 -13.72 -20.03 -1.34
CA ASP A 131 -14.51 -18.80 -1.38
C ASP A 131 -13.94 -17.74 -0.44
N GLN A 132 -13.53 -18.12 0.77
CA GLN A 132 -12.92 -17.18 1.72
C GLN A 132 -11.56 -16.67 1.24
N LEU A 133 -10.76 -17.52 0.61
CA LEU A 133 -9.49 -17.09 0.00
C LEU A 133 -9.73 -16.18 -1.21
N GLN A 134 -10.82 -16.41 -1.95
CA GLN A 134 -11.22 -15.57 -3.07
C GLN A 134 -11.66 -14.18 -2.59
N ASP A 135 -12.42 -14.10 -1.49
CA ASP A 135 -12.81 -12.82 -0.87
C ASP A 135 -11.58 -12.01 -0.42
N ASP A 136 -10.62 -12.67 0.24
CA ASP A 136 -9.32 -12.07 0.59
C ASP A 136 -8.58 -11.57 -0.66
N GLN A 137 -8.59 -12.36 -1.74
CA GLN A 137 -7.92 -12.01 -2.99
C GLN A 137 -8.54 -10.77 -3.67
N VAL A 138 -9.86 -10.59 -3.57
CA VAL A 138 -10.55 -9.39 -4.06
C VAL A 138 -10.11 -8.16 -3.28
N LEU A 139 -10.02 -8.25 -1.95
CA LEU A 139 -9.52 -7.16 -1.10
C LEU A 139 -8.08 -6.77 -1.49
N TYR A 140 -7.20 -7.75 -1.67
CA TYR A 140 -5.82 -7.50 -2.09
C TYR A 140 -5.72 -6.81 -3.45
N GLN A 141 -6.54 -7.25 -4.41
CA GLN A 141 -6.60 -6.62 -5.73
C GLN A 141 -7.10 -5.18 -5.62
N GLU A 142 -8.06 -4.90 -4.75
CA GLU A 142 -8.60 -3.56 -4.56
C GLU A 142 -7.54 -2.60 -4.04
N VAL A 143 -6.77 -2.98 -3.01
CA VAL A 143 -5.66 -2.16 -2.49
C VAL A 143 -4.66 -1.81 -3.60
N LEU A 144 -4.24 -2.80 -4.40
CA LEU A 144 -3.31 -2.58 -5.50
C LEU A 144 -3.92 -1.75 -6.62
N ARG A 145 -5.21 -1.95 -6.95
CA ARG A 145 -5.92 -1.19 -7.98
C ARG A 145 -6.03 0.28 -7.58
N ARG A 146 -6.44 0.57 -6.34
CA ARG A 146 -6.57 1.92 -5.80
C ARG A 146 -5.23 2.66 -5.87
N LEU A 147 -4.15 2.04 -5.37
CA LEU A 147 -2.82 2.65 -5.40
C LEU A 147 -2.26 2.77 -6.83
N CYS A 148 -2.20 1.67 -7.58
CA CYS A 148 -1.44 1.63 -8.83
C CYS A 148 -2.21 2.17 -10.05
N MET A 149 -3.54 2.16 -10.03
CA MET A 149 -4.36 2.56 -11.16
C MET A 149 -5.14 3.85 -10.88
N ASP A 150 -5.86 3.91 -9.77
CA ASP A 150 -6.79 5.01 -9.50
C ASP A 150 -6.07 6.28 -9.04
N SER A 151 -5.00 6.15 -8.24
CA SER A 151 -4.26 7.31 -7.72
C SER A 151 -3.70 8.21 -8.82
N GLY A 152 -3.33 7.61 -9.96
CA GLY A 152 -2.65 8.30 -11.03
C GLY A 152 -1.29 8.91 -10.65
N ALA A 153 -0.69 8.45 -9.54
CA ALA A 153 0.55 8.95 -8.94
C ALA A 153 1.74 7.99 -9.14
N CYS A 154 2.91 8.36 -8.63
CA CYS A 154 4.04 7.44 -8.50
C CYS A 154 3.84 6.52 -7.29
N VAL A 155 4.08 5.22 -7.44
CA VAL A 155 3.85 4.21 -6.39
C VAL A 155 5.07 3.31 -6.25
N VAL A 156 5.56 3.16 -5.01
CA VAL A 156 6.51 2.11 -4.65
C VAL A 156 5.89 1.14 -3.66
N ILE A 157 5.90 -0.14 -3.99
CA ILE A 157 5.48 -1.21 -3.10
C ILE A 157 6.72 -1.99 -2.68
N THR A 158 6.98 -2.08 -1.38
CA THR A 158 8.05 -2.94 -0.88
C THR A 158 7.51 -4.33 -0.61
N ASP A 159 8.35 -5.34 -0.83
CA ASP A 159 8.00 -6.72 -0.57
C ASP A 159 9.21 -7.51 -0.05
N HIS A 160 8.97 -8.53 0.78
CA HIS A 160 10.02 -9.39 1.30
C HIS A 160 10.19 -10.65 0.46
N ILE A 161 11.45 -11.06 0.31
CA ILE A 161 11.77 -12.42 -0.13
C ILE A 161 11.79 -13.27 1.14
N ALA A 162 10.88 -14.24 1.24
CA ALA A 162 10.97 -15.24 2.30
C ALA A 162 12.32 -15.94 2.19
N ALA A 163 13.07 -16.04 3.28
CA ALA A 163 14.27 -16.84 3.32
C ALA A 163 13.89 -18.28 2.95
N LYS A 164 14.51 -18.83 1.90
CA LYS A 164 14.45 -20.27 1.67
C LYS A 164 15.22 -20.94 2.82
N GLY A 165 14.49 -21.55 3.74
CA GLY A 165 15.04 -22.55 4.67
C GLY A 165 15.21 -23.87 3.94
#